data_AF-A0A136MEA5-F1
#
_entry.id   AF-A0A136MEA5-F1
#
_cell.length_a   1.000
_cell.length_b   1.000
_cell.length_c   1.000
_cell.angle_alpha   90.00
_cell.angle_beta   90.00
_cell.angle_gamma   90.00
#
_symmetry.space_group_name_H-M   'P 1'
#
loop_
_entity.id
_entity.type
_entity.pdbx_description
1 polymer ?
#
loop_
_entity_poly.entity_id
_entity_poly.type
_entity_poly.pdbx_seq_one_letter_code
_entity_poly.pdbx_strand_id
1 'polypeptide(L)'
;MDNSLDACEEAGILADIQVKIDPISETRMRVTVADNGPGIVKNQIPKIFAKLLYGSKFHSLKQSRGQQGIGISAAGMYGQLTTGKPIIITSRPSPRKPAHYYELHIDTRRNNPEIVREADVEWEYARTGTEVSIELEARYQKGRHSVDQYLEATALANPHTSLRYINPEGVEVFYPRETDELPRQPTEIKPHPYGVELGMLIKMLRDTKEPNLGPFLQHEFSRITPKVAEDICRGAGFTVQTYTSRVAAHGAEKLYSVDQLHKDHRPRRPTASHPSAKT
;
A
#
# COMPACT_ATOMS: atom_id res chain seq x y z
N MET A 1 4.63 -9.95 -3.90
CA MET A 1 3.29 -10.53 -4.09
C MET A 1 2.20 -9.49 -3.83
N ASP A 2 1.98 -9.06 -2.58
CA ASP A 2 0.88 -8.14 -2.24
C ASP A 2 0.86 -6.83 -3.04
N ASN A 3 2.01 -6.19 -3.23
CA ASN A 3 2.10 -4.96 -4.04
C ASN A 3 1.70 -5.17 -5.50
N SER A 4 2.02 -6.34 -6.07
CA SER A 4 1.68 -6.71 -7.43
C SER A 4 0.18 -6.97 -7.58
N LEU A 5 -0.43 -7.67 -6.60
CA LEU A 5 -1.87 -7.88 -6.54
C LEU A 5 -2.62 -6.55 -6.45
N ASP A 6 -2.25 -5.70 -5.48
CA ASP A 6 -2.88 -4.39 -5.31
C ASP A 6 -2.76 -3.53 -6.58
N ALA A 7 -1.59 -3.53 -7.24
CA ALA A 7 -1.35 -2.75 -8.45
C ALA A 7 -2.21 -3.23 -9.64
N CYS A 8 -2.40 -4.54 -9.80
CA CYS A 8 -3.24 -5.10 -10.85
C CYS A 8 -4.73 -4.83 -10.57
N GLU A 9 -5.17 -5.10 -9.34
CA GLU A 9 -6.57 -4.89 -8.91
C GLU A 9 -6.98 -3.42 -9.04
N GLU A 10 -6.14 -2.47 -8.62
CA GLU A 10 -6.38 -1.03 -8.74
C GLU A 10 -6.48 -0.58 -10.20
N ALA A 11 -5.70 -1.19 -11.11
CA ALA A 11 -5.71 -0.91 -12.53
C ALA A 11 -6.81 -1.64 -13.31
N GLY A 12 -7.59 -2.53 -12.66
CA GLY A 12 -8.59 -3.35 -13.34
C GLY A 12 -7.97 -4.44 -14.23
N ILE A 13 -6.78 -4.92 -13.89
CA ILE A 13 -6.02 -5.95 -14.63
C ILE A 13 -6.11 -7.27 -13.86
N LEU A 14 -6.42 -8.36 -14.56
CA LEU A 14 -6.31 -9.72 -13.99
C LEU A 14 -4.83 -10.07 -13.84
N ALA A 15 -4.42 -10.32 -12.60
CA ALA A 15 -3.02 -10.42 -12.23
C ALA A 15 -2.38 -11.71 -12.78
N ASP A 16 -1.27 -11.54 -13.50
CA ASP A 16 -0.34 -12.61 -13.87
C ASP A 16 0.99 -12.35 -13.19
N ILE A 17 1.28 -13.11 -12.15
CA ILE A 17 2.43 -12.90 -11.29
C ILE A 17 3.39 -14.09 -11.39
N GLN A 18 4.67 -13.80 -11.54
CA GLN A 18 5.74 -14.76 -11.42
C GLN A 18 6.54 -14.48 -10.15
N VAL A 19 6.79 -15.53 -9.37
CA VAL A 19 7.70 -15.51 -8.23
C VAL A 19 8.81 -16.51 -8.50
N LYS A 20 10.06 -16.07 -8.47
CA LYS A 20 11.24 -16.91 -8.67
C LYS A 20 12.19 -16.72 -7.50
N ILE A 21 12.72 -17.82 -6.97
CA ILE A 21 13.76 -17.79 -5.94
C ILE A 21 14.98 -18.52 -6.48
N ASP A 22 16.05 -17.78 -6.72
CA ASP A 22 17.33 -18.33 -7.19
C ASP A 22 18.30 -18.51 -6.01
N PRO A 23 18.87 -19.71 -5.79
CA PRO A 23 19.92 -19.91 -4.79
C PRO A 23 21.24 -19.34 -5.32
N ILE A 24 21.74 -18.27 -4.70
CA ILE A 24 23.01 -17.64 -5.08
C ILE A 24 24.18 -18.31 -4.35
N SER A 25 23.96 -18.69 -3.09
CA SER A 25 24.88 -19.50 -2.27
C SER A 25 24.10 -20.26 -1.19
N GLU A 26 24.78 -21.00 -0.32
CA GLU A 26 24.15 -21.72 0.80
C GLU A 26 23.36 -20.79 1.74
N THR A 27 23.79 -19.53 1.88
CA THR A 27 23.18 -18.54 2.78
C THR A 27 22.50 -17.39 2.05
N ARG A 28 22.62 -17.30 0.72
CA ARG A 28 22.07 -16.17 -0.06
C ARG A 28 21.11 -16.64 -1.13
N MET A 29 20.00 -15.92 -1.22
CA MET A 29 18.94 -16.17 -2.17
C MET A 29 18.61 -14.87 -2.89
N ARG A 30 18.19 -14.98 -4.15
CA ARG A 30 17.58 -13.87 -4.89
C ARG A 30 16.11 -14.14 -5.11
N VAL A 31 15.27 -13.27 -4.57
CA VAL A 31 13.82 -13.33 -4.75
C VAL A 31 13.44 -12.32 -5.83
N THR A 32 12.84 -12.82 -6.90
CA THR A 32 12.34 -12.01 -8.02
C THR A 32 10.83 -12.14 -8.11
N VAL A 33 10.12 -11.03 -8.16
CA VAL A 33 8.66 -10.98 -8.37
C VAL A 33 8.38 -10.10 -9.58
N ALA A 34 7.69 -10.64 -10.57
CA ALA A 34 7.28 -9.93 -11.79
C ALA A 34 5.75 -9.97 -11.94
N ASP A 35 5.16 -8.86 -12.38
CA ASP A 35 3.71 -8.74 -12.61
C ASP A 35 3.39 -8.11 -13.98
N ASN A 36 2.15 -8.29 -14.42
CA ASN A 36 1.58 -7.70 -15.63
C ASN A 36 0.82 -6.40 -15.35
N GLY A 37 1.11 -5.73 -14.23
CA GLY A 37 0.39 -4.55 -13.78
C GLY A 37 0.62 -3.31 -14.67
N PRO A 38 0.18 -2.12 -14.21
CA PRO A 38 0.29 -0.88 -14.99
C PRO A 38 1.73 -0.39 -15.16
N GLY A 39 2.70 -0.98 -14.46
CA GLY A 39 4.05 -0.46 -14.36
C GLY A 39 4.13 0.84 -13.53
N ILE A 40 5.35 1.34 -13.36
CA ILE A 40 5.67 2.50 -12.55
C ILE A 40 6.38 3.52 -13.42
N VAL A 41 5.94 4.77 -13.36
CA VAL A 41 6.60 5.86 -14.09
C VAL A 41 7.99 6.13 -13.52
N LYS A 42 8.96 6.38 -14.41
CA LYS A 42 10.38 6.57 -14.12
C LYS A 42 10.69 7.35 -12.83
N ASN A 43 10.11 8.55 -12.69
CA ASN A 43 10.39 9.46 -11.57
C ASN A 43 9.85 8.97 -10.20
N GLN A 44 8.99 7.95 -10.18
CA GLN A 44 8.41 7.40 -8.95
C GLN A 44 9.17 6.15 -8.47
N ILE A 45 9.89 5.44 -9.35
CA ILE A 45 10.60 4.21 -9.00
C ILE A 45 11.55 4.42 -7.80
N PRO A 46 12.47 5.40 -7.81
CA PRO A 46 13.38 5.57 -6.69
C PRO A 46 12.65 5.86 -5.36
N LYS A 47 11.55 6.60 -5.41
CA LYS A 47 10.81 6.98 -4.22
C LYS A 47 10.01 5.80 -3.64
N ILE A 48 9.40 4.98 -4.48
CA ILE A 48 8.60 3.82 -4.04
C ILE A 48 9.49 2.75 -3.38
N PHE A 49 10.68 2.49 -3.94
CA PHE A 49 11.52 1.38 -3.48
C PHE A 49 12.60 1.79 -2.47
N ALA A 50 13.04 3.05 -2.49
CA ALA A 50 14.18 3.50 -1.71
C ALA A 50 13.93 4.77 -0.87
N LYS A 51 12.67 5.07 -0.57
CA LYS A 51 12.28 6.04 0.47
C LYS A 51 11.33 5.37 1.46
N LEU A 52 11.72 5.33 2.73
CA LEU A 52 10.87 4.84 3.81
C LEU A 52 9.67 5.76 3.99
N LEU A 53 8.52 5.15 4.30
CA LEU A 53 7.25 5.83 4.50
C LEU A 53 6.79 6.62 3.26
N TYR A 54 7.20 6.17 2.08
CA TYR A 54 6.74 6.72 0.81
C TYR A 54 5.68 5.79 0.20
N GLY A 55 4.50 6.32 -0.08
CA GLY A 55 3.43 5.55 -0.69
C GLY A 55 2.17 6.38 -0.92
N SER A 56 1.41 6.04 -1.95
CA SER A 56 0.08 6.61 -2.21
C SER A 56 -0.95 6.24 -1.13
N LYS A 57 -0.70 5.14 -0.40
CA LYS A 57 -1.63 4.52 0.57
C LYS A 57 -1.71 5.25 1.92
N PHE A 58 -0.87 6.25 2.18
CA PHE A 58 -0.89 7.03 3.43
C PHE A 58 -2.00 8.07 3.53
N HIS A 59 -2.59 8.45 2.39
CA HIS A 59 -3.50 9.59 2.31
C HIS A 59 -4.96 9.17 2.14
N SER A 60 -5.23 7.88 1.92
CA SER A 60 -6.59 7.37 1.71
C SER A 60 -6.94 6.27 2.71
N LEU A 61 -8.14 6.33 3.26
CA LEU A 61 -8.71 5.28 4.10
C LEU A 61 -9.42 4.26 3.20
N LYS A 62 -8.63 3.39 2.56
CA LYS A 62 -9.07 2.29 1.71
C LYS A 62 -8.41 0.98 2.17
N GLN A 63 -9.15 -0.12 2.23
CA GLN A 63 -8.54 -1.42 2.48
C GLN A 63 -7.58 -1.78 1.33
N SER A 64 -6.35 -2.13 1.70
CA SER A 64 -5.31 -2.66 0.80
C SER A 64 -4.45 -3.66 1.58
N ARG A 65 -3.63 -4.47 0.90
CA ARG A 65 -2.80 -5.49 1.56
C ARG A 65 -1.64 -4.89 2.35
N GLY A 66 -1.16 -3.71 1.96
CA GLY A 66 -0.10 -2.96 2.65
C GLY A 66 -0.54 -1.57 3.11
N GLN A 67 -0.43 -1.28 4.41
CA GLN A 67 -0.94 -0.03 4.99
C GLN A 67 0.13 1.07 5.15
N GLN A 68 1.36 0.70 5.51
CA GLN A 68 2.38 1.65 5.99
C GLN A 68 3.47 1.97 4.96
N GLY A 69 3.40 1.47 3.72
CA GLY A 69 4.43 1.76 2.70
C GLY A 69 5.88 1.39 3.08
N ILE A 70 6.07 0.53 4.08
CA ILE A 70 7.39 0.09 4.57
C ILE A 70 7.84 -1.23 3.98
N GLY A 71 6.91 -2.08 3.51
CA GLY A 71 7.18 -3.49 3.27
C GLY A 71 8.33 -3.72 2.28
N ILE A 72 8.24 -3.11 1.10
CA ILE A 72 9.26 -3.31 0.07
C ILE A 72 10.58 -2.62 0.39
N SER A 73 10.54 -1.40 0.94
CA SER A 73 11.73 -0.66 1.35
C SER A 73 12.47 -1.36 2.50
N ALA A 74 11.75 -2.02 3.41
CA ALA A 74 12.34 -2.83 4.48
C ALA A 74 12.99 -4.12 3.95
N ALA A 75 12.33 -4.82 3.02
CA ALA A 75 12.91 -5.98 2.35
C ALA A 75 14.19 -5.61 1.58
N GLY A 76 14.14 -4.49 0.86
CA GLY A 76 15.28 -3.93 0.15
C GLY A 76 16.43 -3.51 1.06
N MET A 77 16.12 -2.84 2.18
CA MET A 77 17.10 -2.49 3.21
C MET A 77 17.74 -3.73 3.82
N TYR A 78 16.96 -4.77 4.13
CA TYR A 78 17.50 -6.03 4.65
C TYR A 78 18.45 -6.70 3.64
N GLY A 79 18.06 -6.75 2.36
CA GLY A 79 18.93 -7.24 1.29
C GLY A 79 20.23 -6.46 1.18
N GLN A 80 20.15 -5.12 1.19
CA GLN A 80 21.32 -4.24 1.18
C GLN A 80 22.22 -4.45 2.41
N LEU A 81 21.65 -4.56 3.61
CA LEU A 81 22.42 -4.73 4.85
C LEU A 81 23.14 -6.10 4.92
N THR A 82 22.49 -7.16 4.41
CA THR A 82 23.03 -8.53 4.48
C THR A 82 23.97 -8.87 3.32
N THR A 83 23.78 -8.26 2.14
CA THR A 83 24.54 -8.63 0.93
C THR A 83 25.35 -7.50 0.33
N GLY A 84 25.04 -6.24 0.67
CA GLY A 84 25.58 -5.03 0.05
C GLY A 84 25.05 -4.76 -1.36
N LYS A 85 24.19 -5.63 -1.91
CA LYS A 85 23.69 -5.52 -3.28
C LYS A 85 22.51 -4.54 -3.37
N PRO A 86 22.38 -3.83 -4.50
CA PRO A 86 21.23 -2.97 -4.74
C PRO A 86 19.96 -3.79 -4.99
N ILE A 87 18.81 -3.17 -4.72
CA ILE A 87 17.52 -3.64 -5.21
C ILE A 87 17.51 -3.42 -6.72
N ILE A 88 17.12 -4.43 -7.48
CA ILE A 88 16.98 -4.34 -8.94
C ILE A 88 15.51 -4.20 -9.27
N ILE A 89 15.16 -3.18 -10.05
CA ILE A 89 13.79 -2.90 -10.47
C ILE A 89 13.78 -2.69 -11.98
N THR A 90 12.90 -3.40 -12.65
CA THR A 90 12.59 -3.14 -14.06
C THR A 90 11.10 -2.85 -14.18
N SER A 91 10.70 -1.73 -14.77
CA SER A 91 9.29 -1.38 -14.88
C SER A 91 8.94 -0.78 -16.23
N ARG A 92 7.86 -1.26 -16.83
CA ARG A 92 7.37 -0.84 -18.15
C ARG A 92 5.95 -0.27 -18.03
N PRO A 93 5.80 1.06 -17.97
CA PRO A 93 4.47 1.68 -17.87
C PRO A 93 3.71 1.74 -19.20
N SER A 94 4.38 1.49 -20.34
CA SER A 94 3.76 1.52 -21.66
C SER A 94 4.39 0.50 -22.60
N PRO A 95 3.59 -0.23 -23.40
CA PRO A 95 4.12 -1.18 -24.38
C PRO A 95 4.86 -0.47 -25.53
N ARG A 96 4.71 0.85 -25.70
CA ARG A 96 5.35 1.62 -26.78
C ARG A 96 6.74 2.13 -26.43
N LYS A 97 7.17 1.98 -25.17
CA LYS A 97 8.46 2.48 -24.68
C LYS A 97 9.27 1.32 -24.10
N PRO A 98 10.61 1.43 -24.07
CA PRO A 98 11.44 0.47 -23.36
C PRO A 98 11.11 0.49 -21.86
N ALA A 99 11.48 -0.58 -21.16
CA ALA A 99 11.33 -0.65 -19.72
C ALA A 99 12.44 0.13 -19.02
N HIS A 100 12.12 0.75 -17.90
CA HIS A 100 13.09 1.46 -17.08
C HIS A 100 13.73 0.50 -16.08
N TYR A 101 15.05 0.38 -16.15
CA TYR A 101 15.88 -0.42 -15.28
C TYR A 101 16.58 0.45 -14.24
N TYR A 102 16.53 0.01 -12.98
CA TYR A 102 17.12 0.69 -11.84
C TYR A 102 17.83 -0.29 -10.91
N GLU A 103 19.02 0.11 -10.47
CA GLU A 103 19.69 -0.45 -9.30
C GLU A 103 19.70 0.62 -8.20
N LEU A 104 19.08 0.32 -7.06
CA LEU A 104 18.87 1.29 -5.99
C LEU A 104 19.48 0.82 -4.67
N HIS A 105 20.11 1.78 -3.98
CA HIS A 105 20.40 1.72 -2.54
C HIS A 105 19.54 2.71 -1.76
N ILE A 106 19.40 2.44 -0.47
CA ILE A 106 18.72 3.31 0.49
C ILE A 106 19.79 3.98 1.36
N ASP A 107 19.88 5.31 1.29
CA ASP A 107 20.61 6.10 2.28
C ASP A 107 19.77 6.14 3.56
N THR A 108 20.12 5.29 4.51
CA THR A 108 19.41 5.16 5.79
C THR A 108 19.56 6.38 6.69
N ARG A 109 20.60 7.21 6.49
CA ARG A 109 20.82 8.42 7.29
C ARG A 109 19.91 9.55 6.83
N ARG A 110 19.75 9.72 5.51
CA ARG A 110 18.93 10.80 4.93
C ARG A 110 17.53 10.35 4.52
N ASN A 111 17.25 9.05 4.59
CA ASN A 111 16.03 8.44 4.07
C ASN A 111 15.76 8.86 2.61
N ASN A 112 16.78 8.72 1.75
CA ASN A 112 16.71 9.08 0.36
C ASN A 112 17.22 7.94 -0.54
N PRO A 113 16.69 7.84 -1.77
CA PRO A 113 17.17 6.88 -2.74
C PRO A 113 18.54 7.27 -3.28
N GLU A 114 19.43 6.28 -3.39
CA GLU A 114 20.70 6.38 -4.10
C GLU A 114 20.62 5.51 -5.36
N ILE A 115 20.76 6.14 -6.53
CA ILE A 115 20.69 5.45 -7.83
C ILE A 115 22.08 4.98 -8.19
N VAL A 116 22.30 3.67 -8.13
CA VAL A 116 23.58 3.03 -8.51
C VAL A 116 23.65 2.92 -10.04
N ARG A 117 22.53 2.55 -10.68
CA ARG A 117 22.42 2.45 -12.12
C ARG A 117 21.02 2.78 -12.59
N GLU A 118 20.94 3.45 -13.74
CA GLU A 118 19.72 3.73 -14.48
C GLU A 118 19.95 3.39 -15.95
N ALA A 119 19.02 2.66 -16.56
CA ALA A 119 19.06 2.33 -17.98
C ALA A 119 17.65 2.13 -18.54
N ASP A 120 17.53 2.14 -19.86
CA ASP A 120 16.36 1.63 -20.56
C ASP A 120 16.72 0.25 -21.14
N VAL A 121 15.85 -0.74 -20.95
CA VAL A 121 16.07 -2.14 -21.34
C VAL A 121 14.87 -2.71 -22.10
N GLU A 122 15.13 -3.71 -22.92
CA GLU A 122 14.06 -4.54 -23.50
C GLU A 122 13.43 -5.41 -22.40
N TRP A 123 12.14 -5.68 -22.58
CA TRP A 123 11.33 -6.37 -21.58
C TRP A 123 10.35 -7.31 -22.27
N GLU A 124 10.50 -8.59 -21.96
CA GLU A 124 9.78 -9.68 -22.62
C GLU A 124 8.69 -10.32 -21.74
N TYR A 125 8.68 -10.04 -20.43
CA TYR A 125 7.75 -10.70 -19.50
C TYR A 125 6.28 -10.39 -19.82
N ALA A 126 5.96 -9.12 -20.10
CA ALA A 126 4.59 -8.67 -20.36
C ALA A 126 4.55 -7.36 -21.16
N ARG A 127 3.36 -6.95 -21.62
CA ARG A 127 3.17 -5.67 -22.33
C ARG A 127 3.46 -4.45 -21.42
N THR A 128 3.07 -4.55 -20.16
CA THR A 128 3.35 -3.61 -19.07
C THR A 128 3.59 -4.41 -17.80
N GLY A 129 4.21 -3.80 -16.81
CA GLY A 129 4.46 -4.51 -15.55
C GLY A 129 5.62 -3.96 -14.76
N THR A 130 5.87 -4.61 -13.62
CA THR A 130 7.04 -4.35 -12.78
C THR A 130 7.66 -5.66 -12.35
N GLU A 131 8.99 -5.74 -12.40
CA GLU A 131 9.79 -6.79 -11.77
C GLU A 131 10.68 -6.16 -10.70
N VAL A 132 10.75 -6.84 -9.57
CA VAL A 132 11.60 -6.46 -8.46
C VAL A 132 12.41 -7.68 -8.04
N SER A 133 13.72 -7.52 -7.99
CA SER A 133 14.66 -8.55 -7.55
C SER A 133 15.47 -8.04 -6.36
N ILE A 134 15.48 -8.82 -5.28
CA ILE A 134 16.23 -8.54 -4.06
C ILE A 134 17.12 -9.75 -3.76
N GLU A 135 18.41 -9.51 -3.59
CA GLU A 135 19.35 -10.49 -3.03
C GLU A 135 19.43 -10.28 -1.51
N LEU A 136 19.27 -11.36 -0.74
CA LEU A 136 19.31 -11.31 0.72
C LEU A 136 19.95 -12.57 1.30
N GLU A 137 20.46 -12.45 2.53
CA GLU A 137 20.80 -13.60 3.34
C GLU A 137 19.52 -14.28 3.84
N ALA A 138 19.30 -15.53 3.46
CA ALA A 138 18.09 -16.27 3.78
C ALA A 138 18.31 -17.78 3.65
N ARG A 139 17.51 -18.54 4.40
CA ARG A 139 17.42 -19.99 4.27
C ARG A 139 16.03 -20.36 3.77
N TYR A 140 15.97 -21.11 2.67
CA TYR A 140 14.73 -21.72 2.22
C TYR A 140 14.33 -22.87 3.16
N GLN A 141 13.13 -22.81 3.71
CA GLN A 141 12.59 -23.80 4.64
C GLN A 141 11.25 -24.30 4.11
N LYS A 142 11.03 -25.62 4.16
CA LYS A 142 9.75 -26.26 3.83
C LYS A 142 8.88 -26.38 5.08
N GLY A 143 7.56 -26.51 4.88
CA GLY A 143 6.58 -26.72 5.95
C GLY A 143 5.59 -25.58 6.10
N ARG A 144 4.86 -25.54 7.24
CA ARG A 144 3.69 -24.68 7.44
C ARG A 144 3.99 -23.16 7.35
N HIS A 145 5.23 -22.76 7.60
CA HIS A 145 5.68 -21.36 7.53
C HIS A 145 6.58 -21.10 6.30
N SER A 146 6.53 -21.97 5.28
CA SER A 146 7.31 -21.80 4.06
C SER A 146 6.72 -20.76 3.12
N VAL A 147 7.56 -20.30 2.19
CA VAL A 147 7.13 -19.46 1.07
C VAL A 147 6.13 -20.22 0.20
N ASP A 148 6.30 -21.53 0.03
CA ASP A 148 5.39 -22.35 -0.78
C ASP A 148 3.95 -22.30 -0.23
N GLN A 149 3.81 -22.50 1.09
CA GLN A 149 2.50 -22.48 1.74
C GLN A 149 1.84 -21.09 1.68
N TYR A 150 2.64 -20.02 1.80
CA TYR A 150 2.16 -18.66 1.65
C TYR A 150 1.66 -18.40 0.23
N LEU A 151 2.40 -18.83 -0.79
CA LEU A 151 2.03 -18.65 -2.20
C LEU A 151 0.80 -19.47 -2.57
N GLU A 152 0.70 -20.72 -2.10
CA GLU A 152 -0.49 -21.56 -2.26
C GLU A 152 -1.72 -20.92 -1.61
N ALA A 153 -1.62 -20.50 -0.35
CA ALA A 153 -2.71 -19.81 0.34
C ALA A 153 -3.10 -18.50 -0.35
N THR A 154 -2.13 -17.79 -0.91
CA THR A 154 -2.39 -16.56 -1.67
C THR A 154 -3.14 -16.85 -2.96
N ALA A 155 -2.77 -17.88 -3.71
CA ALA A 155 -3.48 -18.29 -4.92
C ALA A 155 -4.93 -18.70 -4.59
N LEU A 156 -5.14 -19.50 -3.53
CA LEU A 156 -6.47 -19.89 -3.07
C LEU A 156 -7.34 -18.71 -2.65
N ALA A 157 -6.74 -17.70 -2.00
CA ALA A 157 -7.46 -16.50 -1.56
C ALA A 157 -7.77 -15.50 -2.69
N ASN A 158 -7.08 -15.61 -3.82
CA ASN A 158 -7.19 -14.69 -4.96
C ASN A 158 -7.47 -15.49 -6.26
N PRO A 159 -8.68 -16.06 -6.41
CA PRO A 159 -9.00 -16.93 -7.54
C PRO A 159 -8.92 -16.23 -8.90
N HIS A 160 -8.90 -14.90 -8.93
CA HIS A 160 -8.71 -14.07 -10.13
C HIS A 160 -7.25 -13.89 -10.55
N THR A 161 -6.29 -14.50 -9.85
CA THR A 161 -4.85 -14.37 -10.10
C THR A 161 -4.27 -15.65 -10.66
N SER A 162 -3.42 -15.54 -11.69
CA SER A 162 -2.54 -16.63 -12.11
C SER A 162 -1.14 -16.42 -11.52
N LEU A 163 -0.60 -17.47 -10.90
CA LEU A 163 0.68 -17.42 -10.19
C LEU A 163 1.62 -18.51 -10.70
N ARG A 164 2.76 -18.11 -11.25
CA ARG A 164 3.87 -19.01 -11.60
C ARG A 164 4.95 -18.91 -10.54
N TYR A 165 5.25 -20.01 -9.87
CA TYR A 165 6.26 -20.06 -8.82
C TYR A 165 7.40 -21.00 -9.20
N ILE A 166 8.63 -20.50 -9.19
CA ILE A 166 9.85 -21.29 -9.40
C ILE A 166 10.63 -21.27 -8.08
N ASN A 167 10.74 -22.44 -7.45
CA ASN A 167 11.42 -22.57 -6.16
C ASN A 167 12.95 -22.65 -6.33
N PRO A 168 13.73 -22.63 -5.23
CA PRO A 168 15.20 -22.74 -5.30
C PRO A 168 15.73 -24.04 -5.91
N GLU A 169 14.92 -25.09 -5.97
CA GLU A 169 15.27 -26.38 -6.58
C GLU A 169 15.00 -26.39 -8.10
N GLY A 170 14.49 -25.28 -8.65
CA GLY A 170 14.11 -25.15 -10.05
C GLY A 170 12.77 -25.80 -10.39
N VAL A 171 12.02 -26.28 -9.38
CA VAL A 171 10.69 -26.84 -9.56
C VAL A 171 9.71 -25.71 -9.80
N GLU A 172 9.01 -25.80 -10.92
CA GLU A 172 7.95 -24.88 -11.28
C GLU A 172 6.59 -25.39 -10.83
N VAL A 173 5.83 -24.52 -10.18
CA VAL A 173 4.45 -24.74 -9.78
C VAL A 173 3.60 -23.63 -10.39
N PHE A 174 2.58 -24.00 -11.14
CA PHE A 174 1.66 -23.07 -11.76
C PHE A 174 0.28 -23.19 -11.12
N TYR A 175 -0.20 -22.09 -10.56
CA TYR A 175 -1.55 -21.93 -10.02
C TYR A 175 -2.38 -21.13 -11.04
N PRO A 176 -3.26 -21.76 -11.83
CA PRO A 176 -4.11 -21.05 -12.76
C PRO A 176 -5.14 -20.19 -12.01
N ARG A 177 -5.64 -19.15 -12.68
CA ARG A 177 -6.82 -18.44 -12.18
C ARG A 177 -8.06 -19.32 -12.37
N GLU A 178 -9.00 -19.22 -11.44
CA GLU A 178 -10.29 -19.91 -11.46
C GLU A 178 -11.44 -18.99 -11.90
N THR A 179 -11.22 -17.67 -11.91
CA THR A 179 -12.20 -16.68 -12.38
C THR A 179 -11.53 -15.54 -13.14
N ASP A 180 -12.25 -14.96 -14.09
CA ASP A 180 -11.88 -13.73 -14.79
C ASP A 180 -12.63 -12.50 -14.23
N GLU A 181 -13.40 -12.69 -13.14
CA GLU A 181 -14.06 -11.59 -12.45
C GLU A 181 -13.15 -10.98 -11.39
N LEU A 182 -12.83 -9.69 -11.57
CA LEU A 182 -12.10 -8.94 -10.56
C LEU A 182 -12.99 -8.68 -9.33
N PRO A 183 -12.39 -8.70 -8.14
CA PRO A 183 -13.13 -8.49 -6.92
C PRO A 183 -13.45 -6.98 -6.80
N ARG A 184 -14.58 -6.63 -6.17
CA ARG A 184 -15.05 -5.24 -6.10
C ARG A 184 -14.04 -4.34 -5.37
N GLN A 185 -13.51 -3.34 -6.06
CA GLN A 185 -12.58 -2.39 -5.45
C GLN A 185 -13.20 -1.69 -4.23
N PRO A 186 -12.48 -1.64 -3.10
CA PRO A 186 -12.90 -0.85 -1.95
C PRO A 186 -12.95 0.63 -2.31
N THR A 187 -14.00 1.32 -1.88
CA THR A 187 -14.09 2.78 -2.04
C THR A 187 -13.45 3.47 -0.84
N GLU A 188 -12.77 4.58 -1.09
CA GLU A 188 -12.30 5.45 -0.01
C GLU A 188 -13.48 5.91 0.85
N ILE A 189 -13.32 5.84 2.18
CA ILE A 189 -14.33 6.30 3.13
C ILE A 189 -13.80 7.44 3.99
N LYS A 190 -14.71 8.33 4.38
CA LYS A 190 -14.40 9.35 5.39
C LYS A 190 -14.14 8.67 6.74
N PRO A 191 -13.16 9.15 7.52
CA PRO A 191 -12.91 8.64 8.86
C PRO A 191 -14.16 8.72 9.74
N HIS A 192 -14.29 7.75 10.64
CA HIS A 192 -15.30 7.80 11.68
C HIS A 192 -14.76 8.63 12.87
N PRO A 193 -15.52 9.57 13.45
CA PRO A 193 -15.09 10.43 14.56
C PRO A 193 -14.38 9.68 15.70
N TYR A 194 -14.98 8.58 16.17
CA TYR A 194 -14.43 7.70 17.20
C TYR A 194 -13.02 7.14 16.93
N GLY A 195 -12.67 6.92 15.66
CA GLY A 195 -11.42 6.27 15.28
C GLY A 195 -10.29 7.24 14.94
N VAL A 196 -10.47 8.53 15.18
CA VAL A 196 -9.49 9.56 14.82
C VAL A 196 -8.76 10.03 16.06
N GLU A 197 -7.45 9.80 16.10
CA GLU A 197 -6.57 10.31 17.15
C GLU A 197 -6.42 11.83 17.10
N LEU A 198 -6.11 12.46 18.23
CA LEU A 198 -5.95 13.91 18.35
C LEU A 198 -4.99 14.49 17.29
N GLY A 199 -3.85 13.84 17.06
CA GLY A 199 -2.88 14.29 16.05
C GLY A 199 -3.45 14.28 14.63
N MET A 200 -4.27 13.28 14.29
CA MET A 200 -4.96 13.20 13.00
C MET A 200 -6.03 14.29 12.90
N LEU A 201 -6.81 14.54 13.96
CA LEU A 201 -7.78 15.63 14.00
C LEU A 201 -7.12 16.99 13.76
N ILE A 202 -5.98 17.27 14.39
CA ILE A 202 -5.21 18.50 14.17
C ILE A 202 -4.77 18.62 12.72
N LYS A 203 -4.27 17.53 12.12
CA LYS A 203 -3.87 17.51 10.72
C LYS A 203 -5.07 17.79 9.81
N MET A 204 -6.19 17.11 10.02
CA MET A 204 -7.43 17.32 9.25
C MET A 204 -7.91 18.77 9.34
N LEU A 205 -7.87 19.37 10.54
CA LEU A 205 -8.24 20.79 10.73
C LEU A 205 -7.32 21.77 9.99
N ARG A 206 -6.05 21.40 9.74
CA ARG A 206 -5.09 22.22 8.98
C ARG A 206 -5.21 22.04 7.47
N ASP A 207 -5.48 20.81 7.03
CA ASP A 207 -5.48 20.44 5.62
C ASP A 207 -6.86 20.63 4.95
N THR A 208 -7.93 20.78 5.74
CA THR A 208 -9.29 20.94 5.20
C THR A 208 -9.47 22.24 4.40
N LYS A 209 -10.35 22.18 3.40
CA LYS A 209 -10.81 23.38 2.66
C LYS A 209 -11.95 24.09 3.35
N GLU A 210 -12.55 23.48 4.38
CA GLU A 210 -13.69 24.04 5.08
C GLU A 210 -13.24 25.13 6.07
N PRO A 211 -13.74 26.37 5.94
CA PRO A 211 -13.32 27.46 6.82
C PRO A 211 -13.91 27.35 8.23
N ASN A 212 -15.07 26.70 8.39
CA ASN A 212 -15.82 26.65 9.63
C ASN A 212 -15.99 25.21 10.15
N LEU A 213 -16.13 25.07 11.47
CA LEU A 213 -16.13 23.79 12.16
C LEU A 213 -17.35 22.91 11.84
N GLY A 214 -18.53 23.50 11.62
CA GLY A 214 -19.75 22.77 11.26
C GLY A 214 -19.64 22.02 9.92
N PRO A 215 -19.31 22.71 8.82
CA PRO A 215 -19.01 22.08 7.53
C PRO A 215 -17.86 21.08 7.60
N PHE A 216 -16.78 21.40 8.29
CA PHE A 216 -15.65 20.49 8.51
C PHE A 216 -16.09 19.15 9.11
N LEU A 217 -16.84 19.17 10.22
CA LEU A 217 -17.28 17.94 10.87
C LEU A 217 -18.19 17.09 9.96
N GLN A 218 -19.04 17.72 9.14
CA GLN A 218 -19.94 17.01 8.22
C GLN A 218 -19.24 16.48 6.97
N HIS A 219 -18.27 17.22 6.46
CA HIS A 219 -17.62 16.92 5.19
C HIS A 219 -16.40 16.02 5.36
N GLU A 220 -15.67 16.13 6.46
CA GLU A 220 -14.45 15.34 6.70
C GLU A 220 -14.72 14.03 7.46
N PHE A 221 -15.87 13.91 8.14
CA PHE A 221 -16.20 12.69 8.90
C PHE A 221 -17.43 11.98 8.38
N SER A 222 -17.42 10.67 8.51
CA SER A 222 -18.59 9.83 8.31
C SER A 222 -19.59 10.02 9.46
N ARG A 223 -20.89 9.96 9.14
CA ARG A 223 -22.01 9.89 10.11
C ARG A 223 -22.24 11.14 10.98
N ILE A 224 -21.60 12.26 10.69
CA ILE A 224 -21.94 13.53 11.34
C ILE A 224 -23.09 14.22 10.60
N THR A 225 -24.21 14.41 11.29
CA THR A 225 -25.34 15.24 10.82
C THR A 225 -25.19 16.68 11.29
N PRO A 226 -25.92 17.67 10.72
CA PRO A 226 -25.86 19.05 11.20
C PRO A 226 -26.10 19.19 12.71
N LYS A 227 -27.08 18.45 13.24
CA LYS A 227 -27.40 18.44 14.68
C LYS A 227 -26.23 17.91 15.51
N VAL A 228 -25.65 16.79 15.09
CA VAL A 228 -24.50 16.18 15.79
C VAL A 228 -23.28 17.11 15.74
N ALA A 229 -23.02 17.77 14.61
CA ALA A 229 -21.95 18.75 14.50
C ALA A 229 -22.14 19.92 15.47
N GLU A 230 -23.38 20.40 15.62
CA GLU A 230 -23.71 21.46 16.57
C GLU A 230 -23.50 21.02 18.02
N ASP A 231 -23.97 19.82 18.37
CA ASP A 231 -23.80 19.25 19.71
C ASP A 231 -22.31 19.05 20.06
N ILE A 232 -21.51 18.56 19.11
CA ILE A 232 -20.05 18.43 19.26
C ILE A 232 -19.40 19.80 19.49
N CYS A 233 -19.71 20.79 18.65
CA CYS A 233 -19.17 22.14 18.80
C CYS A 233 -19.51 22.72 20.17
N ARG A 234 -20.77 22.60 20.58
CA ARG A 234 -21.26 23.10 21.87
C ARG A 234 -20.56 22.44 23.06
N GLY A 235 -20.39 21.11 23.01
CA GLY A 235 -19.67 20.35 24.03
C GLY A 235 -18.20 20.78 24.18
N ALA A 236 -17.58 21.25 23.10
CA ALA A 236 -16.20 21.76 23.09
C ALA A 236 -16.09 23.25 23.45
N GLY A 237 -17.22 23.95 23.67
CA GLY A 237 -17.24 25.40 23.87
C GLY A 237 -17.03 26.21 22.58
N PHE A 238 -17.36 25.64 21.43
CA PHE A 238 -17.30 26.27 20.11
C PHE A 238 -18.68 26.42 19.48
N THR A 239 -18.74 27.19 18.40
CA THR A 239 -19.91 27.28 17.51
C THR A 239 -19.60 26.65 16.17
N VAL A 240 -20.63 26.26 15.41
CA VAL A 240 -20.46 25.76 14.04
C VAL A 240 -19.77 26.76 13.10
N GLN A 241 -19.79 28.06 13.45
CA GLN A 241 -19.12 29.15 12.72
C GLN A 241 -17.68 29.37 13.18
N THR A 242 -17.20 28.66 14.19
CA THR A 242 -15.82 28.79 14.66
C THR A 242 -14.86 28.37 13.55
N TYR A 243 -13.85 29.18 13.28
CA TYR A 243 -12.88 28.89 12.22
C TYR A 243 -12.03 27.66 12.54
N THR A 244 -11.88 26.76 11.56
CA THR A 244 -11.08 25.52 11.67
C THR A 244 -9.63 25.81 12.04
N SER A 245 -9.03 26.84 11.45
CA SER A 245 -7.68 27.30 11.74
C SER A 245 -7.45 27.70 13.22
N ARG A 246 -8.45 28.34 13.84
CA ARG A 246 -8.41 28.71 15.26
C ARG A 246 -8.44 27.46 16.16
N VAL A 247 -9.27 26.49 15.80
CA VAL A 247 -9.37 25.22 16.53
C VAL A 247 -8.07 24.40 16.35
N ALA A 248 -7.49 24.38 15.16
CA ALA A 248 -6.23 23.70 14.87
C ALA A 248 -5.05 24.20 15.72
N ALA A 249 -5.03 25.50 16.06
CA ALA A 249 -3.96 26.11 16.83
C ALA A 249 -4.10 25.88 18.35
N HIS A 250 -5.31 26.02 18.90
CA HIS A 250 -5.50 26.09 20.36
C HIS A 250 -6.75 25.36 20.89
N GLY A 251 -7.56 24.76 20.03
CA GLY A 251 -8.86 24.20 20.39
C GLY A 251 -9.05 22.71 20.13
N ALA A 252 -8.09 22.06 19.45
CA ALA A 252 -8.25 20.69 18.98
C ALA A 252 -8.42 19.67 20.11
N GLU A 253 -7.72 19.85 21.23
CA GLU A 253 -7.87 18.98 22.41
C GLU A 253 -9.26 19.07 23.03
N LYS A 254 -9.82 20.28 23.14
CA LYS A 254 -11.19 20.51 23.64
C LYS A 254 -12.24 19.91 22.72
N LEU A 255 -12.01 19.96 21.41
CA LEU A 255 -12.88 19.31 20.44
C LEU A 255 -12.77 17.79 20.58
N TYR A 256 -11.55 17.27 20.66
CA TYR A 256 -11.28 15.84 20.77
C TYR A 256 -11.86 15.21 22.03
N SER A 257 -11.89 15.92 23.16
CA SER A 257 -12.40 15.38 24.43
C SER A 257 -13.93 15.27 24.52
N VAL A 258 -14.68 15.73 23.51
CA VAL A 258 -16.16 15.69 23.54
C VAL A 258 -16.68 14.26 23.34
N ASP A 259 -17.46 13.77 24.31
CA ASP A 259 -18.02 12.41 24.35
C ASP A 259 -18.84 12.03 23.09
N GLN A 260 -19.42 13.01 22.37
CA GLN A 260 -20.16 12.79 21.10
C GLN A 260 -19.25 12.44 19.90
N LEU A 261 -17.95 12.77 19.97
CA LEU A 261 -16.93 12.17 19.09
C LEU A 261 -16.65 10.71 19.48
N HIS A 262 -16.91 10.35 20.75
CA HIS A 262 -16.52 9.07 21.36
C HIS A 262 -17.65 8.05 21.54
N LYS A 263 -18.93 8.44 21.45
CA LYS A 263 -20.08 7.55 21.64
C LYS A 263 -20.99 7.41 20.43
N ASP A 264 -21.33 6.13 20.22
CA ASP A 264 -22.51 5.55 19.58
C ASP A 264 -23.01 6.17 18.28
N HIS A 265 -22.21 5.98 17.23
CA HIS A 265 -22.68 6.08 15.86
C HIS A 265 -22.67 4.68 15.24
N ARG A 266 -23.74 4.35 14.51
CA ARG A 266 -23.97 3.04 13.87
C ARG A 266 -22.70 2.49 13.20
N PRO A 267 -22.48 1.15 13.22
CA PRO A 267 -21.26 0.53 12.70
C PRO A 267 -20.90 0.98 11.28
N ARG A 268 -19.58 1.01 11.00
CA ARG A 268 -19.01 1.42 9.72
C ARG A 268 -19.71 0.68 8.56
N ARG A 269 -19.93 1.35 7.42
CA ARG A 269 -20.43 0.66 6.22
C ARG A 269 -19.37 -0.34 5.75
N PRO A 270 -19.74 -1.59 5.43
CA PRO A 270 -18.80 -2.58 4.89
C PRO A 270 -18.28 -2.25 3.46
N THR A 271 -18.66 -1.12 2.87
CA THR A 271 -18.18 -0.67 1.55
C THR A 271 -16.69 -0.34 1.51
N ALA A 272 -16.08 -0.09 2.68
CA ALA A 272 -14.63 0.10 2.81
C ALA A 272 -13.86 -1.21 2.89
N SER A 273 -14.56 -2.34 3.06
CA SER A 273 -13.94 -3.65 3.18
C SER A 273 -14.04 -4.44 1.88
N HIS A 274 -13.00 -5.20 1.59
CA HIS A 274 -12.98 -6.17 0.52
C HIS A 274 -13.44 -7.52 1.07
N PRO A 275 -14.70 -7.94 0.87
CA PRO A 275 -15.07 -9.32 1.17
C PRO A 275 -14.37 -10.23 0.15
N SER A 276 -13.77 -11.33 0.62
CA SER A 276 -13.46 -12.45 -0.25
C SER A 276 -14.77 -12.90 -0.91
N ALA A 277 -14.74 -13.15 -2.22
CA ALA A 277 -15.90 -13.69 -2.93
C ALA A 277 -16.40 -14.93 -2.17
N LYS A 278 -17.72 -15.04 -1.98
CA LYS A 278 -18.31 -16.28 -1.46
C LYS A 278 -18.04 -17.34 -2.52
N THR A 279 -17.17 -18.29 -2.19
CA THR A 279 -17.08 -19.58 -2.87
C THR A 279 -18.40 -20.33 -2.79
#